data_AF-A0A5K3FEQ1-F1
#
_entry.id   AF-A0A5K3FEQ1-F1
#
_cell.length_a   1.000
_cell.length_b   1.000
_cell.length_c   1.000
_cell.angle_alpha   90.00
_cell.angle_beta   90.00
_cell.angle_gamma   90.00
#
_symmetry.space_group_name_H-M   'P 1'
#
loop_
_entity.id
_entity.type
_entity.pdbx_description
1 polymer ?
#
loop_
_entity_poly.entity_id
_entity_poly.type
_entity_poly.pdbx_seq_one_letter_code
_entity_poly.pdbx_strand_id
1 'polypeptide(L)'
;MFETMTAELSNAKNLGELRKRLFPRGLPKPPSLQKPRSRLFYEDAVSSWCIPYVGSNEGVVFRSQRRLYESNRIDQAIQFRCYRCVPNYLLGLFLLIYGFIIGVLLEFAVTRKLLLRKYKLFSAGMVSKEGSPRDHLETTSFTTTFLGLGYEKSERAKTGEPTKFIITRLRGPDPYFITTAICVVQAAIILLSNADRMPDKSGVFSPGAAFWNTDYIQRLRDRGLTFEVVSNEGGDTEQRQDKDKET
;
A
#
# COMPACT_ATOMS: atom_id res chain seq x y z
N MET A 1 -1.74 -3.04 -17.13
CA MET A 1 -1.39 -3.64 -15.81
C MET A 1 -0.08 -4.42 -15.85
N PHE A 2 0.05 -5.50 -16.64
CA PHE A 2 1.29 -6.28 -16.71
C PHE A 2 2.51 -5.44 -17.15
N GLU A 3 2.36 -4.62 -18.19
CA GLU A 3 3.40 -3.69 -18.65
C GLU A 3 3.87 -2.75 -17.53
N THR A 4 2.93 -2.11 -16.82
CA THR A 4 3.22 -1.22 -15.69
C THR A 4 3.99 -1.95 -14.59
N MET A 5 3.55 -3.15 -14.21
CA MET A 5 4.23 -3.97 -13.20
C MET A 5 5.67 -4.34 -13.64
N THR A 6 5.86 -4.74 -14.89
CA THR A 6 7.20 -5.03 -15.41
C THR A 6 8.10 -3.79 -15.45
N ALA A 7 7.54 -2.63 -15.79
CA ALA A 7 8.27 -1.36 -15.78
C ALA A 7 8.69 -0.95 -14.37
N GLU A 8 7.78 -1.06 -13.38
CA GLU A 8 8.08 -0.79 -11.97
C GLU A 8 9.20 -1.68 -11.44
N LEU A 9 9.10 -3.01 -11.66
CA LEU A 9 10.10 -3.97 -11.22
C LEU A 9 11.46 -3.75 -11.89
N SER A 10 11.45 -3.52 -13.20
CA SER A 10 12.70 -3.33 -13.95
C SER A 10 13.45 -2.04 -13.60
N ASN A 11 12.74 -0.99 -13.16
CA ASN A 11 13.33 0.28 -12.77
C ASN A 11 13.56 0.39 -11.25
N ALA A 12 13.27 -0.63 -10.46
CA ALA A 12 13.34 -0.57 -9.00
C ALA A 12 14.72 -0.15 -8.46
N LYS A 13 15.81 -0.65 -9.08
CA LYS A 13 17.19 -0.29 -8.71
C LYS A 13 17.45 1.20 -8.97
N ASN A 14 17.16 1.68 -10.19
CA ASN A 14 17.31 3.07 -10.59
C ASN A 14 16.48 4.02 -9.71
N LEU A 15 15.24 3.63 -9.37
CA LEU A 15 14.38 4.39 -8.47
C LEU A 15 14.97 4.47 -7.05
N GLY A 16 15.60 3.40 -6.56
CA GLY A 16 16.28 3.39 -5.28
C GLY A 16 17.45 4.39 -5.23
N GLU A 17 18.29 4.42 -6.27
CA GLU A 17 19.40 5.36 -6.37
C GLU A 17 18.92 6.81 -6.49
N LEU A 18 17.92 7.06 -7.36
CA LEU A 18 17.34 8.40 -7.53
C LEU A 18 16.77 8.92 -6.20
N ARG A 19 16.09 8.06 -5.43
CA ARG A 19 15.56 8.44 -4.11
C ARG A 19 16.66 8.81 -3.12
N LYS A 20 17.79 8.09 -3.10
CA LYS A 20 18.94 8.42 -2.25
C LYS A 20 19.54 9.78 -2.61
N ARG A 21 19.57 10.13 -3.90
CA ARG A 21 20.05 11.44 -4.38
C ARG A 21 19.09 12.58 -4.06
N LEU A 22 17.80 12.38 -4.27
CA LEU A 22 16.76 13.39 -4.02
C LEU A 22 16.51 13.63 -2.53
N PHE A 23 16.63 12.59 -1.70
CA PHE A 23 16.32 12.64 -0.27
C PHE A 23 17.52 12.13 0.56
N PRO A 24 18.62 12.91 0.64
CA PRO A 24 19.83 12.48 1.33
C PRO A 24 19.64 12.38 2.85
N ARG A 25 18.74 13.18 3.43
CA ARG A 25 18.34 13.07 4.84
C ARG A 25 17.09 12.19 4.94
N GLY A 26 17.08 11.21 5.83
CA GLY A 26 15.90 10.40 6.13
C GLY A 26 14.80 11.20 6.84
N LEU A 27 13.60 10.63 6.91
CA LEU A 27 12.57 11.09 7.86
C LEU A 27 12.99 10.74 9.30
N PRO A 28 12.49 11.47 10.32
CA PRO A 28 12.72 11.10 11.71
C PRO A 28 12.27 9.65 11.93
N LYS A 29 13.13 8.88 12.61
CA LYS A 29 12.73 7.54 13.02
C LYS A 29 11.69 7.67 14.13
N PRO A 30 10.61 6.87 14.09
CA PRO A 30 9.69 6.82 15.21
C PRO A 30 10.37 6.23 16.46
N PRO A 31 9.86 6.51 17.66
CA PRO A 31 10.47 6.07 18.92
C PRO A 31 10.62 4.56 19.07
N SER A 32 9.66 3.79 18.56
CA SER A 32 9.73 2.33 18.47
C SER A 32 9.70 1.89 17.01
N LEU A 33 10.58 0.94 16.65
CA LEU A 33 10.63 0.31 15.34
C LEU A 33 9.85 -1.00 15.36
N GLN A 34 8.95 -1.18 14.40
CA GLN A 34 8.22 -2.43 14.26
C GLN A 34 9.19 -3.55 13.90
N LYS A 35 9.04 -4.70 14.57
CA LYS A 35 9.80 -5.89 14.24
C LYS A 35 9.52 -6.28 12.77
N PRO A 36 10.56 -6.60 11.98
CA PRO A 36 10.37 -7.05 10.62
C PRO A 36 9.58 -8.35 10.62
N ARG A 37 8.58 -8.45 9.75
CA ARG A 37 7.81 -9.68 9.55
C ARG A 37 8.53 -10.60 8.55
N SER A 38 8.29 -11.90 8.68
CA SER A 38 8.72 -12.88 7.68
C SER A 38 8.17 -12.54 6.28
N ARG A 39 8.81 -13.05 5.23
CA ARG A 39 8.32 -12.91 3.84
C ARG A 39 7.03 -13.70 3.58
N LEU A 40 6.69 -14.63 4.47
CA LEU A 40 5.43 -15.36 4.48
C LEU A 40 5.06 -15.60 5.95
N PHE A 41 3.93 -15.07 6.38
CA PHE A 41 3.44 -15.20 7.75
C PHE A 41 1.91 -15.27 7.76
N TYR A 42 1.33 -15.78 8.83
CA TYR A 42 -0.12 -15.74 9.04
C TYR A 42 -0.49 -14.54 9.89
N GLU A 43 -1.57 -13.84 9.54
CA GLU A 43 -2.07 -12.71 10.33
C GLU A 43 -3.50 -12.99 10.79
N ASP A 44 -3.65 -13.11 12.11
CA ASP A 44 -4.93 -13.43 12.76
C ASP A 44 -5.98 -12.36 12.48
N ALA A 45 -5.59 -11.08 12.46
CA ALA A 45 -6.51 -9.95 12.26
C ALA A 45 -7.24 -9.98 10.90
N VAL A 46 -6.69 -10.70 9.91
CA VAL A 46 -7.33 -10.91 8.60
C VAL A 46 -7.56 -12.40 8.29
N SER A 47 -7.22 -13.30 9.21
CA SER A 47 -7.34 -14.76 9.07
C SER A 47 -6.81 -15.27 7.74
N SER A 48 -5.61 -14.81 7.35
CA SER A 48 -5.04 -15.11 6.04
C SER A 48 -3.51 -15.11 6.08
N TRP A 49 -2.92 -15.92 5.20
CA TRP A 49 -1.49 -15.86 4.93
C TRP A 49 -1.15 -14.57 4.20
N CYS A 50 -0.01 -13.98 4.51
CA CYS A 50 0.39 -12.68 4.00
C CYS A 50 1.79 -12.76 3.41
N ILE A 51 1.95 -12.19 2.21
CA ILE A 51 3.24 -11.98 1.54
C ILE A 51 3.47 -10.48 1.30
N PRO A 52 4.72 -9.99 1.27
CA PRO A 52 5.01 -8.60 0.92
C PRO A 52 4.36 -8.20 -0.40
N TYR A 53 3.65 -7.07 -0.39
CA TYR A 53 3.11 -6.50 -1.61
C TYR A 53 4.20 -5.73 -2.34
N VAL A 54 4.58 -6.19 -3.52
CA VAL A 54 5.54 -5.50 -4.37
C VAL A 54 4.80 -4.51 -5.25
N GLY A 55 4.88 -3.22 -4.91
CA GLY A 55 4.27 -2.14 -5.67
C GLY A 55 4.61 -0.76 -5.14
N SER A 56 3.98 0.26 -5.71
CA SER A 56 4.32 1.66 -5.44
C SER A 56 3.75 2.21 -4.12
N ASN A 57 2.85 1.50 -3.45
CA ASN A 57 2.13 1.93 -2.25
C ASN A 57 3.05 2.51 -1.16
N GLU A 58 4.07 1.75 -0.73
CA GLU A 58 5.00 2.22 0.31
C GLU A 58 5.74 3.49 -0.11
N GLY A 59 6.14 3.57 -1.39
CA GLY A 59 6.80 4.76 -1.93
C GLY A 59 5.89 5.97 -2.04
N VAL A 60 4.59 5.79 -2.28
CA VAL A 60 3.59 6.87 -2.28
C VAL A 60 3.33 7.36 -0.86
N VAL A 61 3.19 6.45 0.11
CA VAL A 61 3.01 6.81 1.53
C VAL A 61 4.24 7.55 2.04
N PHE A 62 5.45 7.03 1.82
CA PHE A 62 6.70 7.68 2.22
C PHE A 62 6.81 9.11 1.67
N ARG A 63 6.54 9.32 0.38
CA ARG A 63 6.59 10.67 -0.24
C ARG A 63 5.53 11.60 0.33
N SER A 64 4.33 11.08 0.63
CA SER A 64 3.27 11.86 1.25
C SER A 64 3.68 12.36 2.63
N GLN A 65 4.17 11.44 3.47
CA GLN A 65 4.67 11.78 4.80
C GLN A 65 5.85 12.75 4.73
N ARG A 66 6.76 12.55 3.77
CA ARG A 66 7.90 13.45 3.57
C ARG A 66 7.47 14.89 3.32
N ARG A 67 6.55 15.09 2.37
CA ARG A 67 6.04 16.42 2.04
C ARG A 67 5.34 17.06 3.23
N LEU A 68 4.49 16.29 3.94
CA LEU A 68 3.78 16.78 5.11
C LEU A 68 4.74 17.17 6.24
N TYR A 69 5.80 16.39 6.45
CA TYR A 69 6.84 16.68 7.45
C TYR A 69 7.61 17.96 7.10
N GLU A 70 8.10 18.08 5.85
CA GLU A 70 8.81 19.28 5.38
C GLU A 70 7.94 20.54 5.42
N SER A 71 6.61 20.39 5.39
CA SER A 71 5.65 21.48 5.48
C SER A 71 5.14 21.73 6.91
N ASN A 72 5.77 21.12 7.93
CA ASN A 72 5.37 21.20 9.34
C ASN A 72 3.89 20.81 9.60
N ARG A 73 3.33 19.91 8.79
CA ARG A 73 1.96 19.39 8.94
C ARG A 73 1.88 18.14 9.80
N ILE A 74 2.99 17.42 9.91
CA ILE A 74 3.15 16.26 10.81
C ILE A 74 4.51 16.37 11.50
N ASP A 75 4.56 15.96 12.76
CA ASP A 75 5.81 15.96 13.55
C ASP A 75 6.55 14.61 13.47
N GLN A 76 5.83 13.54 13.13
CA GLN A 76 6.37 12.19 13.13
C GLN A 76 5.83 11.38 11.95
N ALA A 77 6.73 10.67 11.28
CA ALA A 77 6.37 9.71 10.25
C ALA A 77 6.00 8.36 10.87
N ILE A 78 4.98 7.72 10.30
CA ILE A 78 4.59 6.34 10.56
C ILE A 78 5.45 5.36 9.77
N GLN A 79 5.67 4.19 10.37
CA GLN A 79 6.12 3.01 9.65
C GLN A 79 4.96 2.41 8.90
N PHE A 80 5.12 2.25 7.59
CA PHE A 80 4.10 1.70 6.72
C PHE A 80 4.68 0.55 5.91
N ARG A 81 3.99 -0.60 5.95
CA ARG A 81 4.25 -1.78 5.13
C ARG A 81 2.96 -2.28 4.52
N CYS A 82 3.05 -2.81 3.31
CA CYS A 82 1.90 -3.34 2.60
C CYS A 82 2.09 -4.83 2.32
N TYR A 83 1.04 -5.61 2.58
CA TYR A 83 1.03 -7.06 2.39
C TYR A 83 -0.17 -7.46 1.54
N ARG A 84 -0.03 -8.57 0.81
CA ARG A 84 -1.10 -9.22 0.06
C ARG A 84 -1.55 -10.46 0.82
N CYS A 85 -2.86 -10.58 1.05
CA CYS A 85 -3.47 -11.76 1.59
C CYS A 85 -3.54 -12.87 0.53
N VAL A 86 -3.22 -14.10 0.92
CA VAL A 86 -3.26 -15.31 0.10
C VAL A 86 -3.98 -16.41 0.86
N PRO A 87 -4.79 -17.25 0.19
CA PRO A 87 -5.69 -18.19 0.86
C PRO A 87 -4.98 -19.28 1.66
N ASN A 88 -3.76 -19.68 1.27
CA ASN A 88 -3.01 -20.72 1.96
C ASN A 88 -1.50 -20.53 1.81
N TYR A 89 -0.75 -21.19 2.70
CA TYR A 89 0.71 -21.14 2.76
C TYR A 89 1.38 -21.55 1.44
N LEU A 90 0.94 -22.68 0.85
CA LEU A 90 1.55 -23.25 -0.36
C LEU A 90 1.45 -22.29 -1.55
N LEU A 91 0.29 -21.66 -1.74
CA LEU A 91 0.13 -20.65 -2.78
C LEU A 91 1.00 -19.42 -2.49
N GLY A 92 1.10 -18.99 -1.22
CA GLY A 92 2.01 -17.91 -0.82
C GLY A 92 3.47 -18.21 -1.17
N LEU A 93 3.94 -19.41 -0.83
CA LEU A 93 5.29 -19.88 -1.14
C LEU A 93 5.53 -19.96 -2.65
N PHE A 94 4.59 -20.53 -3.40
CA PHE A 94 4.64 -20.57 -4.86
C PHE A 94 4.74 -19.16 -5.46
N LEU A 95 3.92 -18.21 -5.00
CA LEU A 95 3.94 -16.84 -5.49
C LEU A 95 5.26 -16.12 -5.18
N LEU A 96 5.89 -16.39 -4.03
CA LEU A 96 7.21 -15.84 -3.71
C LEU A 96 8.30 -16.38 -4.63
N ILE A 97 8.32 -17.70 -4.87
CA ILE A 97 9.28 -18.34 -5.78
C ILE A 97 9.05 -17.83 -7.21
N TYR A 98 7.79 -17.79 -7.64
CA TYR A 98 7.41 -17.30 -8.95
C TYR A 98 7.81 -15.82 -9.14
N GLY A 99 7.54 -14.97 -8.15
CA GLY A 99 7.93 -13.57 -8.15
C GLY A 99 9.45 -13.38 -8.23
N PHE A 100 10.23 -14.22 -7.55
CA PHE A 100 11.69 -14.23 -7.65
C PHE A 100 12.17 -14.59 -9.06
N ILE A 101 11.61 -15.66 -9.66
CA ILE A 101 11.94 -16.07 -11.04
C ILE A 101 11.64 -14.94 -12.02
N ILE A 102 10.45 -14.34 -11.93
CA ILE A 102 10.07 -13.20 -12.78
C ILE A 102 11.01 -12.01 -12.57
N GLY A 103 11.41 -11.72 -11.32
CA GLY A 103 12.37 -10.68 -11.00
C GLY A 103 13.71 -10.87 -11.73
N VAL A 104 14.27 -12.09 -11.68
CA VAL A 104 15.50 -12.45 -12.40
C VAL A 104 15.31 -12.33 -13.91
N LEU A 105 14.19 -12.84 -14.45
CA LEU A 105 13.90 -12.76 -15.88
C LEU A 105 13.73 -11.31 -16.35
N LEU A 106 13.30 -10.37 -15.52
CA LEU A 106 13.17 -8.98 -15.91
C LEU A 106 14.51 -8.24 -16.04
N GLU A 107 15.59 -8.76 -15.47
CA GLU A 107 16.93 -8.16 -15.59
C GLU A 107 17.47 -8.26 -17.02
N PHE A 108 17.15 -9.32 -17.76
CA PHE A 108 17.62 -9.48 -19.13
C PHE A 108 16.66 -8.86 -20.16
N ALA A 109 17.20 -8.11 -21.12
CA ALA A 109 16.38 -7.38 -22.11
C ALA A 109 15.57 -8.32 -23.02
N VAL A 110 16.13 -9.48 -23.37
CA VAL A 110 15.48 -10.47 -24.26
C VAL A 110 14.27 -11.10 -23.58
N THR A 111 14.41 -11.56 -22.34
CA THR A 111 13.34 -12.16 -21.54
C THR A 111 12.30 -11.12 -21.15
N ARG A 112 12.67 -9.86 -20.88
CA ARG A 112 11.72 -8.76 -20.70
C ARG A 112 10.82 -8.58 -21.92
N LYS A 113 11.40 -8.54 -23.13
CA LYS A 113 10.61 -8.48 -24.38
C LYS A 113 9.72 -9.70 -24.55
N LEU A 114 10.19 -10.90 -24.18
CA LEU A 114 9.40 -12.13 -24.23
C LEU A 114 8.22 -12.10 -23.25
N LEU A 115 8.45 -11.71 -21.99
CA LEU A 115 7.43 -11.56 -20.95
C LEU A 115 6.32 -10.61 -21.44
N LEU A 116 6.69 -9.46 -21.99
CA LEU A 116 5.75 -8.48 -22.53
C LEU A 116 4.97 -9.02 -23.75
N ARG A 117 5.65 -9.73 -24.67
CA ARG A 117 5.02 -10.29 -25.86
C ARG A 117 4.07 -11.45 -25.54
N LYS A 118 4.40 -12.26 -24.53
CA LYS A 118 3.65 -13.46 -24.11
C LYS A 118 2.98 -13.25 -22.75
N TYR A 119 2.54 -12.02 -22.45
CA TYR A 119 1.97 -11.65 -21.16
C TYR A 119 0.84 -12.59 -20.71
N LYS A 120 -0.04 -13.06 -21.62
CA LYS A 120 -1.12 -14.01 -21.29
C LYS A 120 -0.58 -15.33 -20.70
N LEU A 121 0.55 -15.84 -21.20
CA LEU A 121 1.17 -17.07 -20.69
C LEU A 121 1.72 -16.84 -19.27
N PHE A 122 2.46 -15.75 -19.09
CA PHE A 122 3.09 -15.43 -17.80
C PHE A 122 2.09 -14.91 -16.76
N SER A 123 0.96 -14.35 -17.17
CA SER A 123 -0.12 -14.03 -16.25
C SER A 123 -1.07 -15.20 -16.00
N ALA A 124 -0.80 -16.40 -16.53
CA ALA A 124 -1.76 -17.53 -16.54
C ALA A 124 -3.17 -17.11 -16.99
N GLY A 125 -3.26 -16.22 -18.00
CA GLY A 125 -4.52 -15.69 -18.52
C GLY A 125 -5.17 -14.59 -17.68
N MET A 126 -4.68 -14.29 -16.46
CA MET A 126 -5.26 -13.29 -15.56
C MET A 126 -5.18 -11.85 -16.07
N VAL A 127 -4.31 -11.56 -17.04
CA VAL A 127 -4.23 -10.25 -17.68
C VAL A 127 -4.69 -10.36 -19.13
N SER A 128 -5.74 -9.63 -19.47
CA SER A 128 -6.14 -9.40 -20.87
C SER A 128 -5.96 -7.93 -21.26
N LYS A 129 -5.73 -7.69 -22.56
CA LYS A 129 -5.81 -6.36 -23.16
C LYS A 129 -7.25 -5.89 -23.33
N GLU A 130 -8.20 -6.82 -23.45
CA GLU A 130 -9.63 -6.49 -23.59
C GLU A 130 -10.26 -6.02 -22.26
N GLY A 131 -9.52 -6.10 -21.14
CA GLY A 131 -10.04 -5.81 -19.80
C GLY A 131 -10.84 -6.97 -19.21
N SER A 132 -11.45 -6.75 -18.05
CA SER A 132 -12.37 -7.71 -17.44
C SER A 132 -13.79 -7.51 -17.98
N PRO A 133 -14.58 -8.59 -18.19
CA PRO A 133 -16.00 -8.47 -18.54
C PRO A 133 -16.78 -7.61 -17.55
N ARG A 134 -17.78 -6.85 -18.02
CA ARG A 134 -18.56 -5.95 -17.16
C ARG A 134 -19.20 -6.66 -15.97
N ASP A 135 -19.81 -7.81 -16.22
CA ASP A 135 -20.47 -8.59 -15.17
C ASP A 135 -19.49 -8.98 -14.05
N HIS A 136 -18.24 -9.30 -14.40
CA HIS A 136 -17.21 -9.60 -13.40
C HIS A 136 -16.80 -8.37 -12.61
N LEU A 137 -16.75 -7.19 -13.24
CA LEU A 137 -16.46 -5.93 -12.56
C LEU A 137 -17.56 -5.58 -11.56
N GLU A 138 -18.82 -5.84 -11.90
CA GLU A 138 -19.97 -5.56 -11.03
C GLU A 138 -20.03 -6.49 -9.81
N THR A 139 -19.56 -7.73 -9.92
CA THR A 139 -19.52 -8.68 -8.80
C THR A 139 -18.23 -8.64 -7.98
N THR A 140 -17.17 -8.03 -8.52
CA THR A 140 -15.86 -7.98 -7.84
C THR A 140 -15.83 -6.83 -6.83
N SER A 141 -15.29 -7.10 -5.65
CA SER A 141 -15.03 -6.10 -4.62
C SER A 141 -13.65 -6.30 -4.03
N PHE A 142 -13.16 -5.31 -3.30
CA PHE A 142 -11.93 -5.45 -2.52
C PHE A 142 -12.15 -5.03 -1.08
N THR A 143 -11.28 -5.55 -0.22
CA THR A 143 -11.14 -5.12 1.16
C THR A 143 -9.66 -4.88 1.43
N THR A 144 -9.31 -3.72 1.98
CA THR A 144 -8.00 -3.42 2.54
C THR A 144 -8.15 -3.21 4.04
N THR A 145 -7.46 -4.01 4.84
CA THR A 145 -7.46 -3.88 6.30
C THR A 145 -6.14 -3.24 6.73
N PHE A 146 -6.22 -2.14 7.48
CA PHE A 146 -5.06 -1.48 8.06
C PHE A 146 -4.97 -1.83 9.55
N LEU A 147 -3.81 -2.35 9.95
CA LEU A 147 -3.46 -2.61 11.34
C LEU A 147 -2.57 -1.47 11.83
N GLY A 148 -3.12 -0.61 12.68
CA GLY A 148 -2.43 0.53 13.25
C GLY A 148 -1.93 0.21 14.66
N LEU A 149 -0.64 0.44 14.88
CA LEU A 149 -0.02 0.44 16.21
C LEU A 149 0.44 1.87 16.51
N GLY A 150 0.02 2.41 17.65
CA GLY A 150 0.31 3.79 18.03
C GLY A 150 0.23 4.00 19.54
N TYR A 151 0.12 5.26 19.94
CA TYR A 151 0.06 5.68 21.33
C TYR A 151 -1.31 6.31 21.62
N GLU A 152 -1.73 6.32 22.87
CA GLU A 152 -2.90 7.10 23.27
C GLU A 152 -2.68 8.60 23.07
N LYS A 153 -3.75 9.36 22.85
CA LYS A 153 -3.64 10.81 22.59
C LYS A 153 -3.04 11.58 23.78
N SER A 154 -3.27 11.08 25.00
CA SER A 154 -2.70 11.61 26.24
C SER A 154 -1.22 11.25 26.41
N GLU A 155 -0.71 10.29 25.64
CA GLU A 155 0.67 9.86 25.66
C GLU A 155 1.42 10.55 24.53
N ARG A 156 2.40 11.39 24.87
CA ARG A 156 3.42 11.74 23.88
C ARG A 156 4.10 10.43 23.45
N ALA A 157 4.47 10.29 22.17
CA ALA A 157 5.23 9.13 21.71
C ALA A 157 6.53 9.04 22.55
N LYS A 158 6.48 8.22 23.61
CA LYS A 158 7.57 8.00 24.54
C LYS A 158 8.56 7.05 23.86
N THR A 159 9.76 6.94 24.39
CA THR A 159 10.79 5.97 23.98
C THR A 159 10.38 4.50 24.18
N GLY A 160 9.11 4.22 24.48
CA GLY A 160 8.57 2.89 24.73
C GLY A 160 7.74 2.35 23.56
N GLU A 161 7.33 1.09 23.69
CA GLU A 161 6.50 0.40 22.72
C GLU A 161 5.11 1.04 22.55
N PRO A 162 4.49 0.95 21.36
CA PRO A 162 3.13 1.43 21.13
C PRO A 162 2.12 0.76 22.07
N THR A 163 1.24 1.54 22.69
CA THR A 163 0.26 1.11 23.69
C THR A 163 -1.14 0.86 23.12
N LYS A 164 -1.40 1.35 21.90
CA LYS A 164 -2.72 1.32 21.27
C LYS A 164 -2.70 0.56 19.96
N PHE A 165 -3.69 -0.29 19.76
CA PHE A 165 -3.94 -0.99 18.50
C PHE A 165 -5.30 -0.60 17.94
N ILE A 166 -5.35 -0.35 16.63
CA ILE A 166 -6.57 -0.04 15.90
C ILE A 166 -6.62 -0.84 14.61
N ILE A 167 -7.78 -1.42 14.31
CA ILE A 167 -8.04 -2.03 13.01
C ILE A 167 -9.00 -1.11 12.26
N THR A 168 -8.61 -0.70 11.05
CA THR A 168 -9.52 -0.01 10.13
C THR A 168 -9.65 -0.76 8.83
N ARG A 169 -10.76 -0.58 8.14
CA ARG A 169 -11.08 -1.31 6.92
C ARG A 169 -11.60 -0.36 5.85
N LEU A 170 -11.02 -0.50 4.65
CA LEU A 170 -11.47 0.12 3.42
C LEU A 170 -12.12 -0.95 2.55
N ARG A 171 -13.35 -0.70 2.09
CA ARG A 171 -14.07 -1.54 1.14
C ARG A 171 -14.49 -0.74 -0.08
N GLY A 172 -14.59 -1.40 -1.22
CA GLY A 172 -15.14 -0.80 -2.43
C GLY A 172 -15.37 -1.83 -3.53
N PRO A 173 -15.92 -1.38 -4.67
CA PRO A 173 -16.13 -2.21 -5.86
C PRO A 173 -14.79 -2.57 -6.51
N ASP A 174 -14.78 -3.28 -7.63
CA ASP A 174 -13.57 -3.74 -8.33
C ASP A 174 -12.33 -2.81 -8.14
N PRO A 175 -11.22 -3.34 -7.59
CA PRO A 175 -10.08 -2.51 -7.18
C PRO A 175 -9.30 -1.90 -8.36
N TYR A 176 -9.50 -2.39 -9.58
CA TYR A 176 -8.62 -2.08 -10.70
C TYR A 176 -9.21 -1.03 -11.65
N PHE A 177 -10.50 -1.12 -11.94
CA PHE A 177 -11.20 -0.29 -12.91
C PHE A 177 -12.20 0.63 -12.21
N ILE A 178 -13.22 0.07 -11.54
CA ILE A 178 -14.31 0.89 -10.97
C ILE A 178 -13.77 1.82 -9.88
N THR A 179 -13.09 1.25 -8.89
CA THR A 179 -12.53 2.05 -7.79
C THR A 179 -11.49 3.05 -8.27
N THR A 180 -10.63 2.66 -9.22
CA THR A 180 -9.64 3.58 -9.81
C THR A 180 -10.32 4.75 -10.52
N ALA A 181 -11.37 4.49 -11.29
CA ALA A 181 -12.15 5.54 -11.95
C ALA A 181 -12.81 6.49 -10.95
N ILE A 182 -13.42 5.95 -9.88
CA ILE A 182 -13.99 6.75 -8.80
C ILE A 182 -12.92 7.66 -8.18
N CYS A 183 -11.77 7.09 -7.79
CA CYS A 183 -10.67 7.84 -7.19
C CYS A 183 -10.18 8.97 -8.10
N VAL A 184 -9.91 8.69 -9.37
CA VAL A 184 -9.39 9.71 -10.32
C VAL A 184 -10.42 10.82 -10.55
N VAL A 185 -11.69 10.47 -10.76
CA VAL A 185 -12.75 11.47 -10.97
C VAL A 185 -12.95 12.33 -9.73
N GLN A 186 -12.99 11.74 -8.52
CA GLN A 186 -13.13 12.52 -7.29
C GLN A 186 -11.90 13.38 -7.02
N ALA A 187 -10.70 12.92 -7.38
CA ALA A 187 -9.47 13.70 -7.25
C ALA A 187 -9.51 14.92 -8.17
N ALA A 188 -9.93 14.74 -9.42
CA ALA A 188 -10.10 15.85 -10.37
C ALA A 188 -11.11 16.89 -9.86
N ILE A 189 -12.22 16.44 -9.28
CA ILE A 189 -13.21 17.36 -8.71
C ILE A 189 -12.62 18.13 -7.52
N ILE A 190 -11.90 17.47 -6.60
CA ILE A 190 -11.25 18.15 -5.47
C ILE A 190 -10.24 19.19 -5.93
N LEU A 191 -9.46 18.89 -6.98
CA LEU A 191 -8.51 19.87 -7.55
C LEU A 191 -9.21 21.14 -8.05
N LEU A 192 -10.47 21.03 -8.52
CA LEU A 192 -11.25 22.15 -9.02
C LEU A 192 -12.05 22.85 -7.90
N SER A 193 -12.64 22.10 -6.97
CA SER A 193 -13.56 22.64 -5.96
C SER A 193 -12.89 23.08 -4.66
N ASN A 194 -11.73 22.50 -4.32
CA ASN A 194 -11.02 22.74 -3.07
C ASN A 194 -9.60 23.28 -3.35
N ALA A 195 -9.45 24.07 -4.42
CA ALA A 195 -8.15 24.60 -4.84
C ALA A 195 -7.47 25.45 -3.75
N ASP A 196 -8.26 26.12 -2.91
CA ASP A 196 -7.83 26.89 -1.75
C ASP A 196 -7.23 26.03 -0.61
N ARG A 197 -7.59 24.75 -0.55
CA ARG A 197 -7.12 23.79 0.46
C ARG A 197 -5.92 22.95 0.00
N MET A 198 -5.44 23.16 -1.22
CA MET A 198 -4.27 22.47 -1.75
C MET A 198 -2.99 22.95 -1.06
N PRO A 199 -1.98 22.06 -0.88
CA PRO A 199 -0.77 22.38 -0.11
C PRO A 199 0.05 23.53 -0.69
N ASP A 200 0.16 23.65 -2.02
CA ASP A 200 0.81 24.78 -2.70
C ASP A 200 0.09 25.12 -4.01
N LYS A 201 0.40 26.30 -4.56
CA LYS A 201 -0.16 26.78 -5.84
C LYS A 201 0.30 25.97 -7.07
N SER A 202 1.44 25.28 -6.97
CA SER A 202 2.02 24.52 -8.10
C SER A 202 2.99 23.45 -7.60
N GLY A 203 3.09 22.34 -8.33
CA GLY A 203 4.07 21.30 -8.07
C GLY A 203 3.54 19.90 -8.38
N VAL A 204 4.34 18.89 -8.04
CA VAL A 204 3.97 17.48 -8.16
C VAL A 204 3.80 16.90 -6.75
N PHE A 205 2.59 16.46 -6.45
CA PHE A 205 2.22 15.96 -5.12
C PHE A 205 1.80 14.51 -5.18
N SER A 206 2.15 13.75 -4.14
CA SER A 206 1.50 12.46 -3.90
C SER A 206 0.08 12.69 -3.38
N PRO A 207 -0.87 11.77 -3.63
CA PRO A 207 -2.26 11.94 -3.22
C PRO A 207 -2.44 12.21 -1.72
N GLY A 208 -1.66 11.53 -0.87
CA GLY A 208 -1.73 11.72 0.58
C GLY A 208 -1.23 13.10 1.05
N ALA A 209 -0.36 13.76 0.29
CA ALA A 209 0.03 15.14 0.59
C ALA A 209 -0.93 16.15 -0.05
N ALA A 210 -1.39 15.88 -1.28
CA ALA A 210 -2.30 16.74 -2.02
C ALA A 210 -3.66 16.88 -1.34
N PHE A 211 -4.22 15.77 -0.86
CA PHE A 211 -5.59 15.70 -0.38
C PHE A 211 -5.72 15.62 1.15
N TRP A 212 -4.62 15.79 1.89
CA TRP A 212 -4.55 15.66 3.36
C TRP A 212 -5.62 16.47 4.09
N ASN A 213 -5.88 17.71 3.64
CA ASN A 213 -6.82 18.63 4.28
C ASN A 213 -8.00 18.97 3.37
N THR A 214 -8.53 17.98 2.66
CA THR A 214 -9.62 18.14 1.70
C THR A 214 -10.77 17.20 2.01
N ASP A 215 -11.90 17.40 1.33
CA ASP A 215 -13.09 16.55 1.50
C ASP A 215 -13.00 15.25 0.67
N TYR A 216 -11.81 14.91 0.14
CA TYR A 216 -11.62 13.78 -0.77
C TYR A 216 -12.13 12.44 -0.20
N ILE A 217 -11.82 12.12 1.06
CA ILE A 217 -12.32 10.89 1.70
C ILE A 217 -13.85 10.88 1.77
N GLN A 218 -14.48 12.02 2.09
CA GLN A 218 -15.94 12.09 2.14
C GLN A 218 -16.54 11.87 0.75
N ARG A 219 -15.96 12.46 -0.30
CA ARG A 219 -16.41 12.24 -1.67
C ARG A 219 -16.26 10.78 -2.13
N LEU A 220 -15.22 10.09 -1.67
CA LEU A 220 -15.07 8.66 -1.93
C LEU A 220 -16.18 7.85 -1.25
N ARG A 221 -16.55 8.21 -0.01
CA ARG A 221 -17.71 7.61 0.68
C ARG A 221 -19.00 7.79 -0.07
N ASP A 222 -19.27 9.01 -0.54
CA ASP A 222 -20.47 9.33 -1.32
C ASP A 222 -20.54 8.56 -2.66
N ARG A 223 -19.43 7.92 -3.07
CA ARG A 223 -19.32 7.10 -4.28
C ARG A 223 -19.14 5.60 -3.99
N GLY A 224 -19.46 5.16 -2.78
CA GLY A 224 -19.54 3.74 -2.43
C GLY A 224 -18.23 3.12 -1.92
N LEU A 225 -17.24 3.93 -1.51
CA LEU A 225 -16.09 3.43 -0.75
C LEU A 225 -16.37 3.54 0.75
N THR A 226 -16.25 2.45 1.47
CA THR A 226 -16.54 2.42 2.91
C THR A 226 -15.26 2.45 3.71
N PHE A 227 -15.19 3.33 4.71
CA PHE A 227 -14.05 3.46 5.64
C PHE A 227 -14.57 3.25 7.07
N GLU A 228 -14.17 2.15 7.70
CA GLU A 228 -14.68 1.71 9.00
C GLU A 228 -13.54 1.53 10.01
N VAL A 229 -13.83 1.81 11.28
CA VAL A 229 -13.02 1.33 12.42
C VAL A 229 -13.64 0.02 12.89
N VAL A 230 -12.88 -1.06 12.85
CA VAL A 230 -13.36 -2.44 13.12
C VAL A 230 -13.13 -2.83 14.57
N SER A 231 -12.02 -2.41 15.18
CA SER A 231 -11.76 -2.61 16.61
C SER A 231 -10.77 -1.58 17.16
N ASN A 232 -10.95 -1.25 18.44
CA ASN A 232 -10.08 -0.35 19.22
C ASN A 232 -9.37 -1.06 20.38
N GLU A 233 -9.49 -2.39 20.48
CA GLU A 233 -8.97 -3.15 21.61
C GLU A 233 -7.65 -3.84 21.24
N GLY A 234 -6.60 -3.49 21.99
CA GLY A 234 -5.30 -4.13 21.92
C GLY A 234 -5.41 -5.58 22.36
N GLY A 235 -5.32 -6.50 21.40
CA GLY A 235 -5.03 -7.90 21.71
C GLY A 235 -3.68 -7.97 22.41
N ASP A 236 -3.68 -8.55 23.60
CA ASP A 236 -2.54 -8.74 24.51
C ASP A 236 -1.23 -8.97 23.75
N THR A 237 -0.34 -7.98 23.87
CA THR A 237 0.93 -7.95 23.14
C THR A 237 1.94 -8.96 23.71
N GLU A 238 1.64 -9.57 24.87
CA GLU A 238 2.49 -10.60 25.50
C GLU A 238 2.37 -11.98 24.86
N GLN A 239 1.20 -12.38 24.33
CA GLN A 239 1.07 -13.70 23.67
C GLN A 239 1.54 -13.71 22.21
N ARG A 240 1.77 -12.55 21.60
CA ARG A 240 2.21 -12.43 20.20
C ARG A 240 3.72 -12.64 20.00
N GLN A 241 4.54 -12.55 21.05
CA GLN A 241 6.00 -12.67 20.91
C GLN A 241 6.53 -14.10 20.97
N ASP A 242 5.77 -15.05 21.53
CA ASP A 242 6.23 -16.43 21.66
C ASP A 242 5.93 -17.31 20.44
N LYS A 243 4.89 -17.01 19.65
CA LYS A 243 4.59 -17.79 18.43
C LYS A 243 5.59 -17.59 17.30
N ASP A 244 6.23 -16.43 17.21
CA ASP A 244 7.24 -16.14 16.17
C ASP A 244 8.63 -16.75 16.50
N LYS A 245 8.81 -17.39 17.67
CA LYS A 245 10.06 -18.08 18.04
C LYS A 245 10.03 -19.59 17.78
N GLU A 246 8.87 -20.18 17.49
CA GLU A 246 8.72 -21.63 17.29
C GLU A 246 8.47 -22.06 15.83
N THR A 247 8.75 -21.20 14.84
CA THR A 247 8.67 -21.59 13.40
C THR A 247 9.92 -21.28 12.60
#